data_AF-A0A519BIP7-F1
#
_entry.id   AF-A0A519BIP7-F1
#
_cell.length_a   1.000
_cell.length_b   1.000
_cell.length_c   1.000
_cell.angle_alpha   90.00
_cell.angle_beta   90.00
_cell.angle_gamma   90.00
#
_symmetry.space_group_name_H-M   'P 1'
#
loop_
_entity.id
_entity.type
_entity.pdbx_description
1 polymer ?
#
loop_
_entity_poly.entity_id
_entity_poly.type
_entity_poly.pdbx_seq_one_letter_code
_entity_poly.pdbx_strand_id
1 'polypeptide(L)'
;MPYSWLYYNLVKNVSKDKTIHSCQISVGLTEKLLKAFTKEEDIVLIHFGGPGNEILLAKQFNRHYISAEIDKIYYNMILKRIIIFNYFIKSYSIKKFN
;
A
#
# COMPACT_ATOMS: atom_id res chain seq x y z
N MET A 1 8.00 30.10 12.04
CA MET A 1 7.94 28.62 12.15
C MET A 1 7.84 28.09 10.72
N PRO A 2 8.73 27.22 10.24
CA PRO A 2 8.64 26.80 8.84
C PRO A 2 7.33 26.02 8.66
N TYR A 3 6.55 26.44 7.67
CA TYR A 3 5.31 25.76 7.30
C TYR A 3 5.63 24.32 6.90
N SER A 4 4.75 23.38 7.24
CA SER A 4 4.85 22.03 6.69
C SER A 4 4.65 22.09 5.18
N TRP A 5 5.48 21.39 4.42
CA TRP A 5 5.40 21.35 2.96
C TRP A 5 4.25 20.47 2.45
N LEU A 6 3.78 19.55 3.29
CA LEU A 6 2.72 18.59 2.99
C LEU A 6 1.71 18.58 4.14
N TYR A 7 0.44 18.84 3.83
CA TYR A 7 -0.66 18.83 4.81
C TYR A 7 -1.55 17.61 4.59
N TYR A 8 -1.40 16.60 5.45
CA TYR A 8 -2.22 15.40 5.44
C TYR A 8 -2.65 15.02 6.86
N ASN A 9 -3.93 14.68 7.01
CA ASN A 9 -4.46 14.23 8.29
C ASN A 9 -4.03 12.79 8.58
N LEU A 10 -3.73 12.51 9.86
CA LEU A 10 -3.55 11.15 10.35
C LEU A 10 -4.84 10.33 10.20
N VAL A 11 -4.70 9.05 9.90
CA VAL A 11 -5.84 8.12 9.82
C VAL A 11 -6.30 7.79 11.24
N LYS A 12 -7.50 8.24 11.60
CA LYS A 12 -8.14 8.02 12.90
C LYS A 12 -9.20 6.93 12.81
N ASN A 13 -9.74 6.48 13.94
CA ASN A 13 -10.81 5.47 13.96
C ASN A 13 -12.11 5.91 13.24
N VAL A 14 -12.31 7.22 13.08
CA VAL A 14 -13.43 7.80 12.32
C VAL A 14 -13.14 7.96 10.83
N SER A 15 -11.90 7.70 10.39
CA SER A 15 -11.53 7.83 8.98
C SER A 15 -12.15 6.70 8.16
N LYS A 16 -12.75 7.04 7.03
CA LYS A 16 -13.40 6.06 6.13
C LYS A 16 -12.47 4.92 5.70
N ASP A 17 -11.19 5.24 5.51
CA ASP A 17 -10.19 4.28 5.02
C ASP A 17 -9.51 3.50 6.14
N LYS A 18 -9.90 3.70 7.41
CA LYS A 18 -9.24 3.07 8.55
C LYS A 18 -9.40 1.55 8.48
N THR A 19 -8.25 0.89 8.55
CA THR A 19 -8.16 -0.56 8.78
C THR A 19 -7.77 -0.84 10.23
N ILE A 20 -7.72 -2.12 10.58
CA ILE A 20 -7.20 -2.60 11.87
C ILE A 20 -5.73 -2.23 12.13
N HIS A 21 -4.99 -1.76 11.12
CA HIS A 21 -3.59 -1.38 11.26
C HIS A 21 -3.45 -0.08 12.07
N SER A 22 -2.70 -0.11 13.17
CA SER A 22 -2.51 1.02 14.09
C SER A 22 -1.84 2.22 13.39
N CYS A 23 -0.75 1.98 12.66
CA CYS A 23 0.09 2.99 12.02
C CYS A 23 -0.20 3.15 10.51
N GLN A 24 -1.47 3.28 10.13
CA GLN A 24 -1.84 3.42 8.72
C GLN A 24 -1.46 4.81 8.18
N ILE A 25 -0.71 4.85 7.08
CA ILE A 25 -0.35 6.08 6.35
C ILE A 25 -1.60 6.65 5.66
N SER A 26 -1.68 7.98 5.57
CA SER A 26 -2.79 8.63 4.86
C SER A 26 -2.71 8.32 3.36
N VAL A 27 -3.85 7.93 2.78
CA VAL A 27 -3.95 7.55 1.37
C VAL A 27 -3.51 8.70 0.46
N GLY A 28 -3.92 9.94 0.79
CA GLY A 28 -3.59 11.12 0.00
C GLY A 28 -2.09 11.46 -0.02
N LEU A 29 -1.35 11.16 1.05
CA LEU A 29 0.11 11.34 1.06
C LEU A 29 0.76 10.35 0.10
N THR A 30 0.40 9.07 0.21
CA THR A 30 0.92 8.00 -0.66
C THR A 30 0.59 8.29 -2.13
N GLU A 31 -0.64 8.71 -2.43
CA GLU A 31 -1.05 9.10 -3.79
C GLU A 31 -0.15 10.21 -4.35
N LYS A 32 0.13 11.26 -3.57
CA LYS A 32 0.99 12.36 -4.03
C LYS A 32 2.41 11.90 -4.29
N LEU A 33 2.98 11.07 -3.41
CA LEU A 33 4.32 10.53 -3.60
C LEU A 33 4.39 9.65 -4.86
N LEU A 34 3.41 8.77 -5.04
CA LEU A 34 3.37 7.87 -6.19
C LEU A 34 3.29 8.64 -7.50
N LYS A 35 2.43 9.66 -7.59
CA LYS A 35 2.31 10.52 -8.78
C LYS A 35 3.54 11.40 -9.03
N ALA A 36 4.21 11.84 -7.97
CA ALA A 36 5.38 12.72 -8.08
C ALA A 36 6.65 11.96 -8.54
N PHE A 37 6.81 10.70 -8.14
CA PHE A 37 8.05 9.95 -8.31
C PHE A 37 7.96 8.76 -9.26
N THR A 38 6.79 8.47 -9.83
CA THR A 38 6.59 7.34 -10.76
C THR A 38 5.68 7.72 -11.91
N LYS A 39 5.84 7.03 -13.05
CA LYS A 39 4.97 7.08 -14.22
C LYS A 39 4.11 5.82 -14.29
N GLU A 40 3.13 5.82 -15.19
CA GLU A 40 2.39 4.59 -15.52
C GLU A 40 3.36 3.51 -16.02
N GLU A 41 3.02 2.25 -15.77
CA GLU A 41 3.82 1.05 -16.07
C GLU A 41 5.16 0.92 -15.30
N ASP A 42 5.56 1.92 -14.48
CA ASP A 42 6.71 1.78 -13.59
C ASP A 42 6.47 0.66 -12.56
N ILE A 43 7.55 0.00 -12.13
CA ILE A 43 7.53 -1.00 -11.06
C ILE A 43 7.86 -0.34 -9.73
N VAL A 44 6.93 -0.41 -8.78
CA VAL A 44 7.08 0.15 -7.44
C VAL A 44 7.36 -0.95 -6.42
N LEU A 45 8.48 -0.85 -5.72
CA LEU A 45 8.78 -1.73 -4.60
C LEU A 45 8.12 -1.19 -3.32
N ILE A 46 7.15 -1.94 -2.81
CA ILE A 46 6.47 -1.67 -1.54
C ILE A 46 6.96 -2.68 -0.52
N HIS A 47 8.09 -2.37 0.12
CA HIS A 47 8.79 -3.33 0.96
C HIS A 47 7.98 -3.81 2.16
N PHE A 48 7.14 -2.94 2.74
CA PHE A 48 6.22 -3.26 3.82
C PHE A 48 4.79 -3.03 3.35
N GLY A 49 4.06 -4.12 3.07
CA GLY A 49 2.71 -4.05 2.51
C GLY A 49 1.68 -3.42 3.44
N GLY A 50 1.84 -3.62 4.76
CA GLY A 50 0.94 -3.09 5.78
C GLY A 50 -0.53 -3.40 5.45
N PRO A 51 -1.45 -2.43 5.55
CA PRO A 51 -2.85 -2.67 5.20
C PRO A 51 -3.11 -2.76 3.68
N GLY A 52 -2.09 -2.49 2.84
CA GLY A 52 -2.17 -2.62 1.39
C GLY A 52 -2.66 -1.40 0.62
N ASN A 53 -2.74 -0.21 1.24
CA ASN A 53 -3.25 0.97 0.56
C ASN A 53 -2.33 1.41 -0.59
N GLU A 54 -1.02 1.34 -0.36
CA GLU A 54 0.04 1.60 -1.33
C GLU A 54 -0.10 0.68 -2.56
N ILE A 55 -0.38 -0.60 -2.31
CA ILE A 55 -0.56 -1.61 -3.36
C ILE A 55 -1.80 -1.28 -4.21
N LEU A 56 -2.91 -0.95 -3.55
CA LEU A 56 -4.16 -0.58 -4.23
C LEU A 56 -3.99 0.69 -5.06
N LEU A 57 -3.32 1.72 -4.53
CA LEU A 57 -3.03 2.96 -5.25
C LEU A 57 -2.09 2.75 -6.44
N ALA A 58 -1.02 1.98 -6.27
CA ALA A 58 -0.12 1.60 -7.36
C ALA A 58 -0.92 0.98 -8.50
N LYS A 59 -1.80 0.04 -8.17
CA LYS A 59 -2.65 -0.59 -9.18
C LYS A 59 -3.66 0.37 -9.80
N GLN A 60 -4.34 1.20 -9.00
CA GLN A 60 -5.32 2.17 -9.46
C GLN A 60 -4.72 3.18 -10.44
N PHE A 61 -3.47 3.57 -10.23
CA PHE A 61 -2.74 4.44 -11.14
C PHE A 61 -1.98 3.69 -12.23
N ASN A 62 -2.31 2.42 -12.51
CA ASN A 62 -1.66 1.67 -13.59
C ASN A 62 -0.13 1.56 -13.45
N ARG A 63 0.36 1.35 -12.22
CA ARG A 63 1.74 0.96 -11.91
C ARG A 63 1.79 -0.54 -11.62
N HIS A 64 2.93 -1.16 -11.93
CA HIS A 64 3.26 -2.48 -11.42
C HIS A 64 3.80 -2.36 -10.00
N TYR A 65 3.71 -3.43 -9.21
CA TYR A 65 4.27 -3.43 -7.87
C TYR A 65 4.88 -4.78 -7.49
N ILE A 66 5.86 -4.73 -6.61
CA ILE A 66 6.39 -5.87 -5.87
C ILE A 66 6.22 -5.52 -4.40
N SER A 67 5.62 -6.40 -3.61
CA SER A 67 5.42 -6.16 -2.18
C SER A 67 5.67 -7.38 -1.33
N ALA A 68 6.10 -7.13 -0.10
CA ALA A 68 6.27 -8.15 0.94
C ALA A 68 5.52 -7.72 2.20
N GLU A 69 4.92 -8.68 2.88
CA GLU A 69 4.29 -8.49 4.18
C GLU A 69 4.54 -9.74 5.02
N ILE A 70 5.03 -9.56 6.24
CA ILE A 70 5.38 -10.66 7.15
C ILE A 70 4.20 -11.04 8.03
N ASP A 71 3.36 -10.08 8.39
CA ASP A 71 2.18 -10.33 9.20
C ASP A 71 1.08 -10.98 8.34
N LYS A 72 0.72 -12.21 8.72
CA LYS A 72 -0.29 -13.00 8.03
C LYS A 72 -1.67 -12.34 7.99
N ILE A 73 -2.01 -11.53 9.01
CA ILE A 73 -3.28 -10.82 9.08
C ILE A 73 -3.33 -9.77 7.96
N TYR A 74 -2.27 -8.96 7.85
CA TYR A 74 -2.14 -7.93 6.83
C TYR A 74 -2.01 -8.53 5.44
N TYR A 75 -1.22 -9.58 5.28
CA TYR A 75 -1.12 -10.34 4.04
C TYR A 75 -2.49 -10.83 3.54
N ASN A 76 -3.27 -11.48 4.42
CA ASN A 76 -4.60 -11.97 4.06
C ASN A 76 -5.56 -10.82 3.73
N MET A 77 -5.43 -9.67 4.41
CA MET A 77 -6.22 -8.48 4.12
C MET A 77 -5.89 -7.91 2.75
N ILE A 78 -4.61 -7.83 2.39
CA ILE A 78 -4.13 -7.44 1.05
C ILE A 78 -4.69 -8.38 -0.02
N LEU A 79 -4.57 -9.70 0.18
CA LEU A 79 -5.08 -10.68 -0.79
C LEU A 79 -6.59 -10.53 -1.02
N LYS A 80 -7.39 -10.42 0.04
CA LYS A 80 -8.84 -10.19 -0.06
C LYS A 80 -9.15 -8.93 -0.86
N ARG A 81 -8.40 -7.85 -0.61
CA ARG A 81 -8.56 -6.57 -1.31
C ARG A 81 -8.22 -6.70 -2.80
N ILE A 82 -7.16 -7.41 -3.17
CA ILE A 82 -6.75 -7.58 -4.58
C ILE A 82 -7.72 -8.50 -5.35
N ILE A 83 -8.17 -9.59 -4.74
CA ILE A 83 -9.05 -10.59 -5.39
C ILE A 83 -10.37 -9.98 -5.84
N ILE A 84 -10.95 -9.06 -5.05
CA ILE A 84 -12.19 -8.34 -5.41
C ILE A 84 -12.06 -7.62 -6.77
N PHE A 85 -10.85 -7.22 -7.16
CA PHE A 85 -10.62 -6.54 -8.43
C PHE A 85 -10.18 -7.49 -9.57
N ASN A 86 -10.31 -8.81 -9.43
CA ASN A 86 -10.01 -9.82 -10.47
C ASN A 86 -8.60 -9.74 -11.08
N TYR A 87 -7.59 -9.39 -10.29
CA TYR A 87 -6.22 -9.29 -10.80
C TYR A 87 -5.42 -10.58 -10.69
N PHE A 88 -4.60 -10.87 -11.71
CA PHE A 88 -3.65 -11.98 -11.70
C PHE A 88 -2.56 -11.72 -10.65
N ILE A 89 -2.41 -12.64 -9.69
CA ILE A 89 -1.40 -12.58 -8.64
C ILE A 89 -0.39 -13.69 -8.88
N LYS A 90 0.89 -13.33 -8.96
CA LYS A 90 1.97 -14.30 -8.85
C LYS A 90 2.59 -14.17 -7.46
N SER A 91 2.19 -15.06 -6.56
CA SER A 91 2.71 -15.11 -5.19
C SER A 91 3.93 -16.02 -5.11
N TYR A 92 4.89 -15.63 -4.30
CA TYR A 92 6.07 -16.43 -3.98
C TYR A 92 6.25 -16.44 -2.47
N SER A 93 6.69 -17.57 -1.92
CA SER A 93 7.04 -17.69 -0.51
C SER A 93 8.56 -17.80 -0.39
N ILE A 94 9.15 -16.97 0.47
CA ILE A 94 10.58 -17.07 0.78
C ILE A 94 10.75 -18.31 1.67
N LYS A 95 11.49 -19.30 1.20
CA LYS A 95 11.93 -20.42 2.05
C LYS A 95 12.85 -19.85 3.12
N LYS A 96 12.53 -20.05 4.39
CA LYS A 96 13.49 -19.81 5.48
C LYS A 96 14.68 -20.73 5.23
N PHE A 97 15.85 -20.15 5.03
CA PHE A 97 17.10 -20.88 5.10
C PHE A 97 17.34 -21.14 6.59
N ASN A 98 17.31 -22.42 6.96
CA ASN A 98 17.67 -22.90 8.30
C ASN A 98 19.19 -22.87 8.46
#